data_AF-A0A8C5AI41-F1
#
_entry.id   AF-A0A8C5AI41-F1
#
_cell.length_a   1.000
_cell.length_b   1.000
_cell.length_c   1.000
_cell.angle_alpha   90.00
_cell.angle_beta   90.00
_cell.angle_gamma   90.00
#
_symmetry.space_group_name_H-M   'P 1'
#
loop_
_entity.id
_entity.type
_entity.pdbx_description
1 polymer ?
#
loop_
_entity_poly.entity_id
_entity_poly.type
_entity_poly.pdbx_seq_one_letter_code
_entity_poly.pdbx_strand_id
1 'polypeptide(L)'
;MTLPWQQNNSCLRVCVSLSPFCAGVIATMPFSKGDVICDYHGKLISESEGKRLMDAVQEGEMCYLFFVRGRLGTKLCVDSQNFPCECHPGKDTFGRRMNHSGKAANVKPVVFQLSFPDGAKDTVLFLAQRNIAVNEELLWDYGVRRRSFGEEGMDLTCRGRCTLLLASLRTSSISVSVPL
;
A
#
# COMPACT_ATOMS: atom_id res chain seq x y z
N MET A 1 -25.12 -13.75 -2.48
CA MET A 1 -24.53 -13.93 -1.14
C MET A 1 -23.50 -12.83 -0.96
N THR A 2 -23.86 -11.77 -0.26
CA THR A 2 -23.00 -10.64 0.07
C THR A 2 -22.04 -11.08 1.18
N LEU A 3 -20.75 -10.77 1.02
CA LEU A 3 -19.75 -11.10 2.05
C LEU A 3 -20.06 -10.27 3.31
N PRO A 4 -19.92 -10.83 4.53
CA PRO A 4 -20.30 -10.18 5.80
C PRO A 4 -19.64 -8.82 6.06
N TRP A 5 -18.65 -8.44 5.27
CA TRP A 5 -17.91 -7.19 5.37
C TRP A 5 -18.64 -5.96 4.80
N GLN A 6 -19.64 -6.15 3.92
CA GLN A 6 -20.34 -5.04 3.24
C GLN A 6 -21.34 -4.26 4.12
N GLN A 7 -21.66 -4.71 5.34
CA GLN A 7 -22.71 -4.11 6.16
C GLN A 7 -22.22 -3.11 7.22
N ASN A 8 -20.91 -2.97 7.42
CA ASN A 8 -20.35 -1.96 8.32
C ASN A 8 -19.36 -1.06 7.57
N ASN A 9 -19.84 0.12 7.19
CA ASN A 9 -19.05 1.23 6.63
C ASN A 9 -17.99 1.75 7.62
N SER A 10 -16.90 1.02 7.81
CA SER A 10 -15.67 1.52 8.48
C SER A 10 -14.42 0.66 8.23
N CYS A 11 -14.53 -0.38 7.42
CA CYS A 11 -13.50 -1.39 7.32
C CYS A 11 -12.27 -0.90 6.57
N LEU A 12 -11.30 -0.44 7.34
CA LEU A 12 -9.95 -0.99 7.45
C LEU A 12 -9.46 -0.50 8.82
N ARG A 13 -9.35 -1.40 9.81
CA ARG A 13 -8.76 -1.05 11.12
C ARG A 13 -7.28 -0.75 10.91
N VAL A 14 -6.96 0.48 10.55
CA VAL A 14 -5.60 0.85 10.20
C VAL A 14 -5.34 2.25 10.71
N CYS A 15 -4.67 2.35 11.87
CA CYS A 15 -3.82 3.49 12.12
C CYS A 15 -2.47 3.18 11.46
N VAL A 16 -2.08 3.96 10.47
CA VAL A 16 -0.71 3.94 9.95
C VAL A 16 -0.12 5.30 10.29
N SER A 17 1.05 5.33 10.89
CA SER A 17 1.85 6.55 10.95
C SER A 17 2.93 6.52 9.88
N LEU A 18 3.21 7.70 9.33
CA LEU A 18 4.41 7.93 8.53
C LEU A 18 5.64 7.76 9.43
N SER A 19 6.66 7.05 8.96
CA SER A 19 7.96 7.07 9.66
C SER A 19 8.54 8.51 9.63
N PRO A 20 9.13 8.98 10.74
CA PRO A 20 9.65 10.35 10.84
C PRO A 20 10.91 10.59 9.99
N PHE A 21 11.54 9.54 9.45
CA PHE A 21 12.80 9.65 8.71
C PHE A 21 12.70 9.18 7.24
N CYS A 22 11.59 8.54 6.86
CA CYS A 22 11.19 8.16 5.49
C CYS A 22 9.66 7.99 5.50
N ALA A 23 8.95 8.35 4.44
CA ALA A 23 7.48 8.19 4.37
C ALA A 23 7.05 6.71 4.23
N GLY A 24 7.29 5.90 5.26
CA GLY A 24 6.90 4.49 5.35
C GLY A 24 5.63 4.27 6.17
N VAL A 25 5.05 3.08 6.06
CA VAL A 25 3.77 2.69 6.66
C VAL A 25 4.05 1.68 7.76
N ILE A 26 3.71 1.98 9.01
CA ILE A 26 3.88 1.02 10.13
C ILE A 26 2.54 0.46 10.62
N ALA A 27 2.55 -0.78 11.09
CA ALA A 27 1.41 -1.42 11.74
C ALA A 27 1.23 -0.88 13.16
N THR A 28 0.06 -0.33 13.49
CA THR A 28 -0.27 0.09 14.88
C THR A 28 -1.05 -0.97 15.66
N MET A 29 -1.42 -2.06 15.01
CA MET A 29 -2.07 -3.23 15.59
C MET A 29 -1.51 -4.50 14.94
N PRO A 30 -1.58 -5.67 15.60
CA PRO A 30 -1.09 -6.90 15.02
C PRO A 30 -2.01 -7.38 13.88
N PHE A 31 -1.42 -8.00 12.86
CA PHE A 31 -2.11 -8.71 11.78
C PHE A 31 -1.73 -10.19 11.80
N SER A 32 -2.71 -11.06 11.57
CA SER A 32 -2.50 -12.47 11.28
C SER A 32 -2.21 -12.69 9.80
N LYS A 33 -1.48 -13.76 9.47
CA LYS A 33 -1.28 -14.17 8.08
C LYS A 33 -2.63 -14.31 7.36
N GLY A 34 -2.76 -13.64 6.21
CA GLY A 34 -3.97 -13.63 5.39
C GLY A 34 -4.95 -12.51 5.71
N ASP A 35 -4.73 -11.73 6.77
CA ASP A 35 -5.57 -10.57 7.08
C ASP A 35 -5.47 -9.53 5.96
N VAL A 36 -6.61 -8.91 5.65
CA VAL A 36 -6.69 -7.75 4.76
C VAL A 36 -6.21 -6.52 5.53
N ILE A 37 -5.17 -5.87 5.01
CA ILE A 37 -4.52 -4.72 5.64
C ILE A 37 -5.08 -3.42 5.11
N CYS A 38 -5.00 -3.18 3.80
CA CYS A 38 -5.66 -2.04 3.15
C CYS A 38 -5.80 -2.23 1.64
N ASP A 39 -6.51 -1.35 0.96
CA ASP A 39 -6.49 -1.28 -0.51
C ASP A 39 -5.30 -0.44 -1.02
N TYR A 40 -4.86 -0.72 -2.23
CA TYR A 40 -4.09 0.25 -3.02
C TYR A 40 -5.10 1.20 -3.67
N HIS A 41 -5.52 2.21 -2.92
CA HIS A 41 -6.62 3.09 -3.31
C HIS A 41 -6.25 4.03 -4.45
N GLY A 42 -6.96 3.93 -5.57
CA GLY A 42 -6.79 4.81 -6.73
C GLY A 42 -7.83 4.58 -7.82
N LYS A 43 -7.74 5.34 -8.90
CA LYS A 43 -8.59 5.22 -10.07
C LYS A 43 -8.14 4.04 -10.93
N LEU A 44 -9.06 3.11 -11.21
CA LEU A 44 -8.78 2.01 -12.12
C LEU A 44 -8.85 2.49 -13.57
N ILE A 45 -7.75 2.37 -14.30
CA ILE A 45 -7.57 2.78 -15.70
C ILE A 45 -6.99 1.62 -16.53
N SER A 46 -6.97 1.78 -17.85
CA SER A 46 -6.33 0.79 -18.73
C SER A 46 -4.80 0.82 -18.60
N GLU A 47 -4.12 -0.29 -18.94
CA GLU A 47 -2.65 -0.32 -19.00
C GLU A 47 -2.09 0.76 -19.95
N SER A 48 -2.74 0.99 -21.10
CA SER A 48 -2.28 1.98 -22.08
C SER A 48 -2.34 3.39 -21.52
N GLU A 49 -3.40 3.73 -20.79
CA GLU A 49 -3.54 5.03 -20.13
C GLU A 49 -2.53 5.18 -18.99
N GLY A 50 -2.33 4.12 -18.20
CA GLY A 50 -1.31 4.12 -17.15
C GLY A 50 0.09 4.36 -17.68
N LYS A 51 0.45 3.76 -18.82
CA LYS A 51 1.76 4.00 -19.48
C LYS A 51 1.90 5.45 -19.95
N ARG A 52 0.85 6.01 -20.55
CA ARG A 52 0.83 7.42 -20.96
C ARG A 52 1.05 8.37 -19.77
N LEU A 53 0.41 8.09 -18.63
CA LEU A 53 0.60 8.87 -17.41
C LEU A 53 2.01 8.69 -16.83
N MET A 54 2.54 7.46 -16.85
CA MET A 54 3.91 7.16 -16.42
C MET A 54 4.95 7.95 -17.20
N ASP A 55 4.81 8.02 -18.52
CA ASP A 55 5.73 8.78 -19.39
C ASP A 55 5.64 10.30 -19.17
N ALA A 56 4.55 10.77 -18.56
CA ALA A 56 4.33 12.18 -18.23
C ALA A 56 4.80 12.57 -16.81
N VAL A 57 5.18 11.59 -15.97
CA VAL A 57 5.72 11.86 -14.63
C VAL A 57 7.08 12.53 -14.77
N GLN A 58 7.29 13.65 -14.07
CA GLN A 58 8.54 14.39 -14.15
C GLN A 58 9.68 13.65 -13.44
N GLU A 59 10.90 13.84 -13.92
CA GLU A 59 12.08 13.27 -13.26
C GLU A 59 12.18 13.77 -11.80
N GLY A 60 12.31 12.83 -10.86
CA GLY A 60 12.35 13.12 -9.42
C GLY A 60 10.96 13.16 -8.75
N GLU A 61 9.86 13.08 -9.49
CA GLU A 61 8.53 12.90 -8.92
C GLU A 61 8.27 11.43 -8.57
N MET A 62 7.58 11.19 -7.46
CA MET A 62 7.17 9.84 -7.06
C MET A 62 6.06 9.34 -8.01
N CYS A 63 6.19 8.12 -8.53
CA CYS A 63 5.19 7.50 -9.40
C CYS A 63 4.33 6.51 -8.60
N TYR A 64 3.04 6.80 -8.46
CA TYR A 64 2.08 5.97 -7.71
C TYR A 64 1.16 5.15 -8.62
N LEU A 65 1.64 4.77 -9.80
CA LEU A 65 0.92 3.95 -10.78
C LEU A 65 1.20 2.47 -10.54
N PHE A 66 0.15 1.68 -10.31
CA PHE A 66 0.28 0.25 -10.08
C PHE A 66 -0.36 -0.60 -11.18
N PHE A 67 0.48 -1.18 -12.03
CA PHE A 67 0.07 -2.10 -13.09
C PHE A 67 -0.26 -3.48 -12.53
N VAL A 68 -1.48 -3.95 -12.82
CA VAL A 68 -1.99 -5.24 -12.34
C VAL A 68 -2.72 -5.99 -13.45
N ARG A 69 -2.81 -7.31 -13.29
CA ARG A 69 -3.72 -8.13 -14.09
C ARG A 69 -5.01 -8.30 -13.33
N GLY A 70 -6.11 -7.82 -13.91
CA GLY A 70 -7.47 -8.02 -13.43
C GLY A 70 -7.85 -9.50 -13.34
N ARG A 71 -8.99 -9.80 -12.73
CA ARG A 71 -9.40 -11.18 -12.45
C ARG A 71 -9.56 -12.03 -13.72
N LEU A 72 -9.96 -11.40 -14.82
CA LEU A 72 -10.12 -12.02 -16.14
C LEU A 72 -8.86 -11.93 -17.02
N GLY A 73 -7.71 -11.55 -16.44
CA GLY A 73 -6.46 -11.37 -17.17
C GLY A 73 -6.32 -10.03 -17.89
N THR A 74 -7.31 -9.15 -17.79
CA THR A 74 -7.28 -7.78 -18.33
C THR A 74 -6.10 -7.02 -17.76
N LYS A 75 -5.33 -6.32 -18.61
CA LYS A 75 -4.22 -5.48 -18.15
C LYS A 75 -4.74 -4.12 -17.72
N LEU A 76 -4.55 -3.80 -16.45
CA LEU A 76 -5.09 -2.61 -15.79
C LEU A 76 -3.99 -1.86 -15.07
N CYS A 77 -4.26 -0.61 -14.71
CA CYS A 77 -3.42 0.18 -13.84
C CYS A 77 -4.30 0.87 -12.78
N VAL A 78 -3.82 0.90 -11.54
CA VAL A 78 -4.42 1.69 -10.47
C VAL A 78 -3.63 2.98 -10.35
N ASP A 79 -4.25 4.10 -10.71
CA ASP A 79 -3.69 5.44 -10.61
C ASP A 79 -3.98 6.04 -9.23
N SER A 80 -2.91 6.18 -8.43
CA SER A 80 -2.97 6.79 -7.10
C SER A 80 -2.09 8.06 -7.01
N GLN A 81 -1.80 8.70 -8.15
CA GLN A 81 -0.92 9.87 -8.19
C GLN A 81 -1.55 11.07 -7.46
N ASN A 82 -2.84 11.32 -7.70
CA ASN A 82 -3.53 12.47 -7.13
C ASN A 82 -3.89 12.25 -5.66
N PHE A 83 -3.48 13.19 -4.80
CA PHE A 83 -3.82 13.22 -3.39
C PHE A 83 -4.11 14.66 -2.92
N PRO A 84 -5.13 14.90 -2.07
CA PRO A 84 -6.11 13.94 -1.54
C PRO A 84 -7.02 13.37 -2.63
N CYS A 85 -7.48 12.13 -2.46
CA CYS A 85 -8.39 11.54 -3.45
C CYS A 85 -9.78 12.19 -3.38
N GLU A 86 -10.41 12.38 -4.53
CA GLU A 86 -11.70 13.09 -4.65
C GLU A 86 -12.83 12.42 -3.86
N CYS A 87 -12.80 11.08 -3.72
CA CYS A 87 -13.83 10.34 -3.01
C CYS A 87 -13.63 10.28 -1.48
N HIS A 88 -12.43 10.61 -0.99
CA HIS A 88 -12.13 10.68 0.45
C HIS A 88 -11.37 11.97 0.80
N PRO A 89 -12.02 13.15 0.65
CA PRO A 89 -11.39 14.40 1.03
C PRO A 89 -11.07 14.37 2.53
N GLY A 90 -9.79 14.60 2.87
CA GLY A 90 -9.32 14.62 4.26
C GLY A 90 -8.95 13.25 4.85
N LYS A 91 -8.92 12.16 4.07
CA LYS A 91 -8.38 10.87 4.52
C LYS A 91 -7.09 10.52 3.78
N ASP A 92 -6.12 10.01 4.53
CA ASP A 92 -4.91 9.42 3.94
C ASP A 92 -5.20 8.02 3.38
N THR A 93 -4.64 7.73 2.21
CA THR A 93 -4.64 6.38 1.62
C THR A 93 -3.25 5.78 1.76
N PHE A 94 -3.13 4.74 2.59
CA PHE A 94 -1.83 4.22 3.01
C PHE A 94 -1.21 3.24 2.01
N GLY A 95 -2.03 2.54 1.20
CA GLY A 95 -1.53 1.56 0.24
C GLY A 95 -0.45 2.10 -0.70
N ARG A 96 -0.65 3.32 -1.23
CA ARG A 96 0.32 3.99 -2.11
C ARG A 96 1.62 4.39 -1.43
N ARG A 97 1.64 4.44 -0.09
CA ARG A 97 2.80 4.86 0.72
C ARG A 97 3.61 3.69 1.28
N MET A 98 3.17 2.44 1.07
CA MET A 98 3.94 1.29 1.54
C MET A 98 5.23 1.14 0.74
N ASN A 99 6.35 1.04 1.45
CA ASN A 99 7.66 0.96 0.82
C ASN A 99 7.95 -0.41 0.20
N HIS A 100 8.94 -0.41 -0.70
CA HIS A 100 9.42 -1.62 -1.36
C HIS A 100 10.38 -2.42 -0.48
N SER A 101 10.23 -3.75 -0.47
CA SER A 101 11.33 -4.66 -0.14
C SER A 101 11.14 -6.05 -0.76
N GLY A 102 12.00 -6.45 -1.69
CA GLY A 102 11.96 -7.82 -2.23
C GLY A 102 12.37 -8.90 -1.21
N LYS A 103 13.18 -8.56 -0.19
CA LYS A 103 13.68 -9.52 0.81
C LYS A 103 12.80 -9.57 2.08
N ALA A 104 12.30 -8.43 2.52
CA ALA A 104 11.59 -8.29 3.79
C ALA A 104 10.08 -8.04 3.62
N ALA A 105 9.54 -8.18 2.40
CA ALA A 105 8.11 -8.05 2.16
C ALA A 105 7.30 -8.95 3.11
N ASN A 106 6.44 -8.31 3.88
CA ASN A 106 5.49 -8.95 4.80
C ASN A 106 4.04 -8.74 4.35
N VAL A 107 3.82 -7.96 3.29
CA VAL A 107 2.53 -7.67 2.67
C VAL A 107 2.57 -8.04 1.19
N LYS A 108 1.45 -8.53 0.63
CA LYS A 108 1.31 -8.81 -0.81
C LYS A 108 0.04 -8.19 -1.39
N PRO A 109 0.10 -7.58 -2.58
CA PRO A 109 -1.09 -7.15 -3.31
C PRO A 109 -1.79 -8.36 -3.93
N VAL A 110 -3.12 -8.38 -3.87
CA VAL A 110 -3.98 -9.37 -4.50
C VAL A 110 -5.18 -8.66 -5.10
N VAL A 111 -5.52 -9.01 -6.34
CA VAL A 111 -6.70 -8.46 -7.02
C VAL A 111 -7.94 -9.23 -6.56
N PHE A 112 -8.92 -8.49 -6.05
CA PHE A 112 -10.25 -8.95 -5.75
C PHE A 112 -11.26 -8.26 -6.64
N GLN A 113 -12.35 -8.94 -6.94
CA GLN A 113 -13.52 -8.30 -7.53
C GLN A 113 -14.47 -7.94 -6.39
N LEU A 114 -14.62 -6.65 -6.12
CA LEU A 114 -15.52 -6.13 -5.09
C LEU A 114 -16.80 -5.58 -5.73
N SER A 115 -17.93 -5.77 -5.07
CA SER A 115 -19.22 -5.24 -5.53
C SER A 115 -19.44 -3.84 -4.94
N PHE A 116 -19.50 -2.85 -5.82
CA PHE A 116 -19.84 -1.47 -5.49
C PHE A 116 -21.26 -1.14 -6.00
N PRO A 117 -21.89 -0.04 -5.53
CA PRO A 117 -23.22 0.37 -6.00
C PRO A 117 -23.31 0.57 -7.52
N ASP A 118 -22.20 0.93 -8.17
CA ASP A 118 -22.10 1.13 -9.62
C ASP A 118 -21.55 -0.08 -10.38
N GLY A 119 -21.42 -1.23 -9.70
CA GLY A 119 -21.04 -2.50 -10.31
C GLY A 119 -19.85 -3.19 -9.65
N ALA A 120 -19.54 -4.39 -10.13
CA ALA A 120 -18.37 -5.13 -9.69
C ALA A 120 -17.10 -4.54 -10.32
N LYS A 121 -16.08 -4.26 -9.51
CA LYS A 121 -14.80 -3.68 -9.95
C LYS A 121 -13.63 -4.49 -9.41
N ASP A 122 -12.59 -4.61 -10.22
CA ASP A 122 -11.30 -5.12 -9.75
C ASP A 122 -10.67 -4.10 -8.80
N THR A 123 -10.22 -4.56 -7.65
CA THR A 123 -9.63 -3.75 -6.57
C THR A 123 -8.42 -4.49 -6.03
N VAL A 124 -7.34 -3.77 -5.80
CA VAL A 124 -6.12 -4.33 -5.23
C VAL A 124 -6.19 -4.22 -3.72
N LEU A 125 -6.18 -5.36 -3.03
CA LEU A 125 -6.08 -5.41 -1.58
C LEU A 125 -4.71 -5.97 -1.18
N PHE A 126 -4.13 -5.36 -0.16
CA PHE A 126 -2.95 -5.85 0.50
C PHE A 126 -3.32 -6.85 1.59
N LEU A 127 -2.74 -8.05 1.52
CA LEU A 127 -2.85 -9.05 2.57
C LEU A 127 -1.52 -9.26 3.30
N ALA A 128 -1.60 -9.57 4.58
CA ALA A 128 -0.47 -10.02 5.37
C ALA A 128 0.05 -11.38 4.85
N GLN A 129 1.36 -11.47 4.54
CA GLN A 129 2.01 -12.72 4.10
C GLN A 129 2.39 -13.65 5.26
N ARG A 130 2.54 -13.05 6.45
CA ARG A 130 2.84 -13.70 7.73
C ARG A 130 2.15 -12.92 8.85
N ASN A 131 2.27 -13.37 10.08
CA ASN A 131 1.89 -12.54 11.22
C ASN A 131 2.80 -11.30 11.27
N ILE A 132 2.21 -10.13 11.54
CA ILE A 132 2.88 -8.83 11.62
C ILE A 132 2.59 -8.24 12.99
N ALA A 133 3.62 -7.92 13.75
CA ALA A 133 3.52 -7.29 15.05
C ALA A 133 3.29 -5.77 14.94
N VAL A 134 2.84 -5.17 16.05
CA VAL A 134 2.79 -3.71 16.20
C VAL A 134 4.20 -3.13 16.01
N ASN A 135 4.28 -1.96 15.37
CA ASN A 135 5.48 -1.21 15.00
C ASN A 135 6.37 -1.86 13.92
N GLU A 136 5.95 -2.97 13.30
CA GLU A 136 6.62 -3.43 12.08
C GLU A 136 6.24 -2.54 10.88
N GLU A 137 7.22 -2.21 10.04
CA GLU A 137 6.97 -1.55 8.76
C GLU A 137 6.30 -2.54 7.79
N LEU A 138 5.29 -2.04 7.08
CA LEU A 138 4.58 -2.75 6.03
C LEU A 138 5.30 -2.55 4.70
N LEU A 139 5.83 -3.66 4.17
CA LEU A 139 6.68 -3.70 2.99
C LEU A 139 6.11 -4.70 1.98
N TRP A 140 6.19 -4.35 0.70
CA TRP A 140 5.80 -5.25 -0.38
C TRP A 140 6.81 -5.26 -1.54
N ASP A 141 6.80 -6.34 -2.31
CA ASP A 141 7.65 -6.47 -3.48
C ASP A 141 6.98 -5.79 -4.68
N TYR A 142 7.61 -4.73 -5.21
CA TYR A 142 7.10 -3.97 -6.36
C TYR A 142 7.22 -4.79 -7.67
N GLY A 143 7.87 -5.96 -7.63
CA GLY A 143 8.12 -6.78 -8.82
C GLY A 143 9.22 -6.21 -9.73
N VAL A 144 9.91 -5.16 -9.30
CA VAL A 144 11.05 -4.57 -10.00
C VAL A 144 12.29 -5.40 -9.67
N ARG A 145 12.70 -6.26 -10.60
CA ARG A 145 14.00 -6.91 -10.52
C ARG A 145 15.04 -5.97 -11.15
N ARG A 146 16.09 -5.59 -10.40
CA ARG A 146 17.25 -4.93 -11.01
C ARG A 146 17.79 -5.86 -12.10
N ARG A 147 17.84 -5.39 -13.36
CA ARG A 147 18.70 -6.02 -14.36
C ARG A 147 20.14 -5.83 -13.87
N SER A 148 20.84 -6.95 -13.69
CA SER A 148 22.23 -7.00 -13.29
C SER A 148 23.11 -6.24 -14.29
N PHE A 149 23.97 -5.35 -13.76
CA PHE A 149 25.15 -4.70 -14.35
C PHE A 149 25.14 -4.49 -15.88
N GLY A 150 24.74 -3.29 -16.30
CA GLY A 150 24.80 -2.83 -17.68
C GLY A 150 23.60 -1.98 -18.00
N GLU A 151 23.80 -0.67 -17.93
CA GLU A 151 22.92 0.40 -18.44
C GLU A 151 21.70 0.77 -17.55
N GLU A 152 21.69 2.07 -17.23
CA GLU A 152 20.72 2.93 -16.54
C GLU A 152 19.43 2.28 -16.00
N GLY A 153 19.53 1.69 -14.81
CA GLY A 153 18.35 1.37 -14.00
C GLY A 153 17.90 2.62 -13.23
N MET A 154 16.70 3.10 -13.51
CA MET A 154 16.03 4.12 -12.69
C MET A 154 15.97 3.64 -11.23
N ASP A 155 16.66 4.37 -10.39
CA ASP A 155 16.82 4.08 -8.98
C ASP A 155 15.59 4.57 -8.22
N LEU A 156 14.56 3.73 -8.10
CA LEU A 156 13.42 4.00 -7.23
C LEU A 156 13.72 3.71 -5.75
N THR A 157 14.99 3.69 -5.35
CA THR A 157 15.33 3.78 -3.92
C THR A 157 15.46 5.25 -3.56
N CYS A 158 14.78 5.66 -2.48
CA CYS A 158 15.10 6.90 -1.80
C CYS A 158 16.61 6.90 -1.52
N ARG A 159 17.40 7.62 -2.32
CA ARG A 159 18.82 7.86 -2.03
C ARG A 159 18.92 8.83 -0.86
N GLY A 160 18.67 8.29 0.32
CA GLY A 160 18.89 8.93 1.61
C GLY A 160 19.24 7.84 2.59
N ARG A 161 20.53 7.67 2.88
CA ARG A 161 21.09 6.72 3.85
C ARG A 161 20.17 6.51 5.07
N CYS A 162 19.60 5.33 5.20
CA CYS A 162 19.13 4.81 6.49
C CYS A 162 19.80 3.45 6.73
N THR A 163 21.05 3.53 7.17
CA THR A 163 21.69 2.47 7.94
C THR A 163 20.80 2.06 9.10
N LEU A 164 20.68 0.74 9.30
CA LEU A 164 20.10 0.12 10.49
C LEU A 164 20.43 0.93 11.76
N LEU A 165 19.39 1.33 12.50
CA LEU A 165 19.52 1.51 13.94
C LEU A 165 18.44 0.66 14.61
N LEU A 166 18.83 -0.57 14.98
CA LEU A 166 18.21 -1.29 16.07
C LEU A 166 18.47 -0.47 17.34
N ALA A 167 17.45 0.20 17.87
CA ALA A 167 17.49 0.78 19.20
C ALA A 167 16.23 0.39 19.97
N SER A 168 16.46 -0.45 20.98
CA SER A 168 15.54 -0.81 22.06
C SER A 168 14.80 0.42 22.59
N LEU A 169 13.46 0.39 22.56
CA LEU A 169 12.65 1.29 23.36
C LEU A 169 11.65 0.49 24.20
N ARG A 170 11.83 0.68 25.50
CA ARG A 170 11.10 0.05 26.59
C ARG A 170 9.63 0.45 26.53
N THR A 171 8.78 -0.51 26.86
CA THR A 171 7.36 -0.34 27.09
C THR A 171 7.09 0.72 28.16
N SER A 172 6.33 1.76 27.81
CA SER A 172 5.62 2.59 28.79
C SER A 172 4.14 2.48 28.48
N SER A 173 3.44 1.71 29.29
CA SER A 173 1.98 1.58 29.30
C SER A 173 1.34 2.91 29.69
N ILE A 174 0.46 3.45 28.84
CA ILE A 174 -0.48 4.51 29.22
C ILE A 174 -1.87 3.88 29.23
N SER A 175 -2.44 3.77 30.43
CA SER A 175 -3.84 3.43 30.67
C SER A 175 -4.72 4.63 30.34
N VAL A 176 -5.72 4.45 29.48
CA VAL A 176 -6.78 5.45 29.25
C VAL A 176 -8.05 4.96 29.91
N SER A 177 -8.47 5.65 30.96
CA SER A 177 -9.75 5.49 31.65
C SER A 177 -10.88 6.12 30.82
N VAL A 178 -11.96 5.36 30.62
CA VAL A 178 -13.21 5.81 29.97
C VAL A 178 -14.16 6.31 31.07
N PRO A 179 -14.71 7.54 31.01
CA PRO A 179 -15.76 7.95 31.92
C PRO A 179 -17.11 7.32 31.50
N LEU A 180 -17.90 6.94 32.50
CA LEU A 180 -19.24 6.34 32.42
C LEU A 180 -20.25 7.23 31.70
#